data_AF-A0A3C1U550-F1
#
_entry.id   AF-A0A3C1U550-F1
#
_cell.length_a   1.000
_cell.length_b   1.000
_cell.length_c   1.000
_cell.angle_alpha   90.00
_cell.angle_beta   90.00
_cell.angle_gamma   90.00
#
_symmetry.space_group_name_H-M   'P 1'
#
loop_
_entity.id
_entity.type
_entity.pdbx_description
1 polymer ?
#
loop_
_entity_poly.entity_id
_entity_poly.type
_entity_poly.pdbx_seq_one_letter_code
_entity_poly.pdbx_strand_id
1 'polypeptide(L)'
;MKLPKSMLFPVRPIPRSLSPAQSVRPSKPYWHNKEGNMKKALYLAAFLALTSALAGAVLAGVNSLTAPIINDRAIAAVKATLQEFFPQADEFAELDFEDETGLIVNVYEAKDAGYAYNVKVQGYKDVITFVVAFSEDAKIVGFKVTFINDTPGIGSRVGEDEFSNVVVGKGSTDAIATLSGATVSSSSVVKGINAAKAHFNAMKGIKDDGTSVPDPVEPVINLGEPVVIVSDATSTSPAEILEKTTDGNITTYRVSAKGYAMLEDDHSEDPKPNVYVIKIDDTANTVVSVAYETFSDTKNIGDKTDSDTFLKQFEGLSLSDAEASVDVVTGATYTSISAARALRAVIESR
;
A
#
# COMPACT_ATOMS: atom_id res chain seq x y z
N MET A 1 -53.77 29.03 52.47
CA MET A 1 -54.97 28.19 52.66
C MET A 1 -54.74 27.29 53.88
N LYS A 2 -55.56 27.49 54.92
CA LYS A 2 -55.87 26.68 56.12
C LYS A 2 -54.94 25.55 56.62
N LEU A 3 -54.42 25.78 57.84
CA LEU A 3 -54.24 24.87 59.00
C LEU A 3 -55.38 23.82 59.15
N PRO A 4 -55.23 22.66 59.87
CA PRO A 4 -54.91 22.71 61.31
C PRO A 4 -54.27 21.50 62.05
N LYS A 5 -53.74 21.85 63.24
CA LYS A 5 -53.87 21.24 64.59
C LYS A 5 -53.62 19.75 64.84
N SER A 6 -52.49 19.52 65.54
CA SER A 6 -52.34 18.80 66.82
C SER A 6 -53.50 17.90 67.31
N MET A 7 -53.21 16.61 67.45
CA MET A 7 -53.87 15.72 68.43
C MET A 7 -52.81 15.10 69.33
N LEU A 8 -52.81 15.54 70.59
CA LEU A 8 -52.22 14.84 71.73
C LEU A 8 -53.07 13.60 72.02
N PHE A 9 -52.44 12.44 72.24
CA PHE A 9 -53.00 11.39 73.09
C PHE A 9 -51.90 10.84 74.03
N PRO A 10 -52.28 10.40 75.25
CA PRO A 10 -51.45 10.49 76.45
C PRO A 10 -50.52 9.30 76.68
N VAL A 11 -49.45 9.59 77.43
CA VAL A 11 -48.45 8.66 77.96
C VAL A 11 -49.09 7.67 78.93
N ARG A 12 -48.92 6.35 78.70
CA ARG A 12 -49.11 5.32 79.73
C ARG A 12 -47.75 4.95 80.34
N PRO A 13 -47.62 4.86 81.68
CA PRO A 13 -46.40 4.40 82.33
C PRO A 13 -46.38 2.87 82.33
N ILE A 14 -45.21 2.26 82.09
CA ILE A 14 -44.99 0.81 82.25
C ILE A 14 -43.71 0.59 83.08
N PRO A 15 -43.71 -0.38 84.01
CA PRO A 15 -43.00 -0.29 85.29
C PRO A 15 -41.52 -0.67 85.22
N ARG A 16 -40.76 -0.14 86.18
CA ARG A 16 -39.48 -0.69 86.64
C ARG A 16 -39.73 -2.07 87.26
N SER A 17 -39.37 -3.14 86.56
CA SER A 17 -38.97 -4.39 87.20
C SER A 17 -37.67 -4.88 86.57
N LEU A 18 -36.58 -4.71 87.32
CA LEU A 18 -35.32 -5.38 87.05
C LEU A 18 -35.55 -6.88 87.33
N SER A 19 -35.48 -7.71 86.30
CA SER A 19 -35.36 -9.16 86.42
C SER A 19 -34.06 -9.61 85.76
N PRO A 20 -33.39 -10.61 86.34
CA PRO A 20 -31.95 -10.80 86.23
C PRO A 20 -31.52 -11.27 84.83
N ALA A 21 -30.27 -10.94 84.50
CA ALA A 21 -29.59 -11.30 83.26
C ALA A 21 -29.89 -12.75 82.85
N GLN A 22 -30.58 -12.92 81.71
CA GLN A 22 -30.68 -14.24 81.10
C GLN A 22 -29.30 -14.65 80.62
N SER A 23 -28.79 -15.74 81.21
CA SER A 23 -27.58 -16.41 80.76
C SER A 23 -27.72 -16.75 79.27
N VAL A 24 -26.94 -16.09 78.42
CA VAL A 24 -26.76 -16.51 77.04
C VAL A 24 -26.12 -17.89 77.09
N ARG A 25 -26.91 -18.94 76.85
CA ARG A 25 -26.34 -20.26 76.58
C ARG A 25 -25.58 -20.14 75.25
N PRO A 26 -24.34 -20.64 75.14
CA PRO A 26 -23.69 -20.69 73.83
C PRO A 26 -24.58 -21.50 72.89
N SER A 27 -25.00 -20.91 71.78
CA SER A 27 -25.65 -21.67 70.71
C SER A 27 -24.67 -22.77 70.30
N LYS A 28 -25.16 -24.02 70.29
CA LYS A 28 -24.36 -25.15 69.79
C LYS A 28 -23.86 -24.77 68.40
N PRO A 29 -22.56 -24.89 68.11
CA PRO A 29 -22.06 -24.52 66.80
C PRO A 29 -22.66 -25.49 65.78
N TYR A 30 -23.31 -24.96 64.75
CA TYR A 30 -23.85 -25.72 63.63
C TYR A 30 -22.69 -26.24 62.74
N TRP A 31 -21.86 -27.14 63.26
CA TRP A 31 -20.85 -27.86 62.49
C TRP A 31 -21.21 -29.34 62.43
N HIS A 32 -22.27 -29.71 61.70
CA HIS A 32 -22.52 -31.10 61.36
C HIS A 32 -22.84 -31.23 59.88
N ASN A 33 -21.78 -31.45 59.07
CA ASN A 33 -21.73 -32.21 57.81
C ASN A 33 -20.68 -31.71 56.78
N LYS A 34 -19.39 -31.61 57.16
CA LYS A 34 -18.29 -31.39 56.19
C LYS A 34 -18.30 -32.45 55.07
N GLU A 35 -18.57 -33.71 55.41
CA GLU A 35 -18.65 -34.81 54.44
C GLU A 35 -19.86 -34.72 53.49
N GLY A 36 -21.02 -34.26 53.99
CA GLY A 36 -22.23 -34.09 53.18
C GLY A 36 -22.14 -32.90 52.22
N ASN A 37 -21.49 -31.82 52.64
CA ASN A 37 -21.26 -30.65 51.79
C ASN A 37 -20.15 -30.90 50.76
N MET A 38 -19.10 -31.66 51.12
CA MET A 38 -18.07 -32.08 50.17
C MET A 38 -18.63 -32.97 49.06
N LYS A 39 -19.51 -33.94 49.40
CA LYS A 39 -20.17 -34.79 48.38
C LYS A 39 -21.06 -33.99 47.43
N LYS A 40 -21.78 -32.99 47.94
CA LYS A 40 -22.60 -32.08 47.10
C LYS A 40 -21.74 -31.18 46.22
N ALA A 41 -20.64 -30.64 46.75
CA ALA A 41 -19.69 -29.86 45.97
C ALA A 41 -19.03 -30.72 44.88
N LEU A 42 -18.64 -31.95 45.19
CA LEU A 42 -18.07 -32.89 44.23
C LEU A 42 -19.09 -33.31 43.17
N TYR A 43 -20.35 -33.54 43.56
CA TYR A 43 -21.44 -33.83 42.63
C TYR A 43 -21.72 -32.65 41.69
N LEU A 44 -21.79 -31.42 42.21
CA LEU A 44 -21.99 -30.22 41.39
C LEU A 44 -20.79 -29.97 40.46
N ALA A 45 -19.56 -30.17 40.93
CA ALA A 45 -18.36 -30.05 40.11
C ALA A 45 -18.33 -31.11 39.00
N ALA A 46 -18.66 -32.37 39.30
CA ALA A 46 -18.73 -33.44 38.32
C ALA A 46 -19.87 -33.25 37.32
N PHE A 47 -21.03 -32.81 37.78
CA PHE A 47 -22.17 -32.49 36.93
C PHE A 47 -21.83 -31.34 35.98
N LEU A 48 -21.22 -30.27 36.50
CA LEU A 48 -20.78 -29.13 35.69
C LEU A 48 -19.72 -29.55 34.66
N ALA A 49 -18.72 -30.32 35.08
CA ALA A 49 -17.69 -30.85 34.18
C ALA A 49 -18.29 -31.69 33.05
N LEU A 50 -19.27 -32.55 33.36
CA LEU A 50 -19.94 -33.37 32.36
C LEU A 50 -20.75 -32.53 31.38
N THR A 51 -21.52 -31.56 31.87
CA THR A 51 -22.34 -30.68 31.01
C THR A 51 -21.48 -29.78 30.15
N SER A 52 -20.37 -29.26 30.68
CA SER A 52 -19.42 -28.44 29.93
C SER A 52 -18.68 -29.27 28.87
N ALA A 53 -18.29 -30.50 29.20
CA ALA A 53 -17.70 -31.42 28.22
C ALA A 53 -18.67 -31.78 27.10
N LEU A 54 -19.94 -32.03 27.42
CA LEU A 54 -20.98 -32.28 26.42
C LEU A 54 -21.23 -31.05 25.53
N ALA A 55 -21.33 -29.86 26.12
CA ALA A 55 -21.50 -28.62 25.39
C ALA A 55 -20.29 -28.33 24.47
N GLY A 56 -19.08 -28.56 24.96
CA GLY A 56 -17.85 -28.44 24.17
C GLY A 56 -17.80 -29.44 23.01
N ALA A 57 -18.21 -30.69 23.24
CA ALA A 57 -18.26 -31.72 22.19
C ALA A 57 -19.30 -31.41 21.11
N VAL A 58 -20.50 -30.93 21.50
CA VAL A 58 -21.54 -30.50 20.55
C VAL A 58 -21.06 -29.28 19.76
N LEU A 59 -20.43 -28.30 20.42
CA LEU A 59 -19.90 -27.12 19.75
C LEU A 59 -18.76 -27.49 18.78
N ALA A 60 -17.86 -28.39 19.17
CA ALA A 60 -16.81 -28.91 18.29
C ALA A 60 -17.38 -29.66 17.07
N GLY A 61 -18.41 -30.48 17.29
CA GLY A 61 -19.12 -31.16 16.20
C GLY A 61 -19.78 -30.18 15.23
N VAL A 62 -20.52 -29.19 15.74
CA VAL A 62 -21.12 -28.13 14.91
C VAL A 62 -20.04 -27.33 14.18
N ASN A 63 -18.96 -26.93 14.88
CA ASN A 63 -17.85 -26.19 14.27
C ASN A 63 -17.20 -27.00 13.13
N SER A 64 -16.98 -28.31 13.32
CA SER A 64 -16.39 -29.17 12.29
C SER A 64 -17.26 -29.33 11.03
N LEU A 65 -18.59 -29.25 11.18
CA LEU A 65 -19.53 -29.30 10.06
C LEU A 65 -19.75 -27.93 9.41
N THR A 66 -19.59 -26.85 10.18
CA THR A 66 -19.84 -25.48 9.68
C THR A 66 -18.58 -24.87 9.05
N ALA A 67 -17.39 -25.22 9.54
CA ALA A 67 -16.09 -24.81 9.00
C ALA A 67 -15.95 -25.02 7.48
N PRO A 68 -16.28 -26.18 6.88
CA PRO A 68 -16.20 -26.34 5.42
C PRO A 68 -17.15 -25.42 4.65
N ILE A 69 -18.35 -25.14 5.19
CA ILE A 69 -19.32 -24.24 4.55
C ILE A 69 -18.87 -22.77 4.61
N ILE A 70 -18.19 -22.38 5.71
CA ILE A 70 -17.59 -21.04 5.84
C ILE A 70 -16.43 -20.90 4.85
N ASN A 71 -15.58 -21.93 4.76
CA ASN A 71 -14.47 -21.99 3.81
C ASN A 71 -14.98 -21.91 2.36
N ASP A 72 -16.03 -22.67 2.01
CA ASP A 72 -16.63 -22.63 0.67
C ASP A 72 -17.15 -21.23 0.28
N ARG A 73 -17.72 -20.47 1.23
CA ARG A 73 -18.22 -19.10 0.98
C ARG A 73 -17.10 -18.06 0.92
N ALA A 74 -16.08 -18.18 1.78
CA ALA A 74 -14.92 -17.30 1.74
C ALA A 74 -14.12 -17.51 0.45
N ILE A 75 -13.87 -18.78 0.10
CA ILE A 75 -13.23 -19.18 -1.15
C ILE A 75 -14.04 -18.69 -2.35
N ALA A 76 -15.37 -18.81 -2.38
CA ALA A 76 -16.15 -18.39 -3.56
C ALA A 76 -15.90 -16.93 -4.02
N ALA A 77 -15.60 -16.00 -3.09
CA ALA A 77 -15.29 -14.61 -3.43
C ALA A 77 -13.90 -14.45 -4.09
N VAL A 78 -12.94 -15.30 -3.70
CA VAL A 78 -11.55 -15.25 -4.18
C VAL A 78 -11.23 -16.34 -5.20
N LYS A 79 -12.13 -17.31 -5.39
CA LYS A 79 -11.93 -18.53 -6.20
C LYS A 79 -11.62 -18.20 -7.64
N ALA A 80 -12.26 -17.19 -8.21
CA ALA A 80 -11.98 -16.75 -9.57
C ALA A 80 -10.51 -16.32 -9.72
N THR A 81 -10.00 -15.55 -8.75
CA THR A 81 -8.60 -15.11 -8.72
C THR A 81 -7.63 -16.26 -8.40
N LEU A 82 -8.01 -17.16 -7.49
CA LEU A 82 -7.18 -18.34 -7.18
C LEU A 82 -7.08 -19.31 -8.37
N GLN A 83 -8.17 -19.52 -9.10
CA GLN A 83 -8.20 -20.35 -10.31
C GLN A 83 -7.42 -19.70 -11.46
N GLU A 84 -7.41 -18.37 -11.54
CA GLU A 84 -6.59 -17.61 -12.49
C GLU A 84 -5.09 -17.84 -12.26
N PHE A 85 -4.65 -17.91 -11.00
CA PHE A 85 -3.25 -18.15 -10.63
C PHE A 85 -2.84 -19.62 -10.65
N PHE A 86 -3.77 -20.52 -10.30
CA PHE A 86 -3.54 -21.97 -10.23
C PHE A 86 -4.55 -22.70 -11.14
N PRO A 87 -4.42 -22.62 -12.47
CA PRO A 87 -5.37 -23.23 -13.38
C PRO A 87 -5.42 -24.77 -13.25
N GLN A 88 -4.34 -25.38 -12.77
CA GLN A 88 -4.24 -26.82 -12.50
C GLN A 88 -4.80 -27.28 -11.14
N ALA A 89 -5.18 -26.36 -10.25
CA ALA A 89 -5.68 -26.71 -8.92
C ALA A 89 -7.22 -26.76 -8.90
N ASP A 90 -7.78 -27.88 -8.42
CA ASP A 90 -9.22 -28.08 -8.27
C ASP A 90 -9.70 -27.88 -6.82
N GLU A 91 -8.77 -27.97 -5.85
CA GLU A 91 -9.02 -27.87 -4.43
C GLU A 91 -8.25 -26.68 -3.82
N PHE A 92 -8.97 -25.82 -3.10
CA PHE A 92 -8.42 -24.70 -2.36
C PHE A 92 -8.86 -24.80 -0.89
N ALA A 93 -7.97 -24.47 0.04
CA ALA A 93 -8.27 -24.45 1.46
C ALA A 93 -7.67 -23.20 2.11
N GLU A 94 -8.43 -22.51 2.97
CA GLU A 94 -7.86 -21.47 3.83
C GLU A 94 -7.04 -22.10 4.96
N LEU A 95 -5.84 -21.57 5.20
CA LEU A 95 -4.94 -22.01 6.25
C LEU A 95 -4.95 -21.03 7.42
N ASP A 96 -4.94 -21.57 8.64
CA ASP A 96 -4.59 -20.80 9.83
C ASP A 96 -3.11 -20.44 9.76
N PHE A 97 -2.78 -19.19 10.06
CA PHE A 97 -1.42 -18.67 10.01
C PHE A 97 -1.17 -17.73 11.18
N GLU A 98 0.10 -17.61 11.56
CA GLU A 98 0.55 -16.58 12.50
C GLU A 98 1.37 -15.56 11.71
N ASP A 99 0.92 -14.31 11.70
CA ASP A 99 1.62 -13.20 11.07
C ASP A 99 2.00 -12.15 12.11
N GLU A 100 3.29 -12.02 12.38
CA GLU A 100 3.83 -10.98 13.26
C GLU A 100 3.76 -9.58 12.63
N THR A 101 3.63 -9.49 11.30
CA THR A 101 3.62 -8.21 10.59
C THR A 101 2.24 -7.54 10.58
N GLY A 102 1.16 -8.33 10.74
CA GLY A 102 -0.23 -7.88 10.67
C GLY A 102 -0.66 -7.40 9.26
N LEU A 103 0.09 -7.75 8.22
CA LEU A 103 -0.15 -7.36 6.83
C LEU A 103 -0.89 -8.46 6.05
N ILE A 104 -0.70 -9.73 6.43
CA ILE A 104 -1.35 -10.87 5.80
C ILE A 104 -2.77 -10.99 6.38
N VAL A 105 -3.77 -11.01 5.50
CA VAL A 105 -5.18 -11.10 5.87
C VAL A 105 -5.66 -12.55 5.84
N ASN A 106 -5.35 -13.28 4.77
CA ASN A 106 -5.71 -14.69 4.60
C ASN A 106 -4.61 -15.42 3.81
N VAL A 107 -4.45 -16.71 4.08
CA VAL A 107 -3.59 -17.62 3.31
C VAL A 107 -4.44 -18.75 2.76
N TYR A 108 -4.36 -18.99 1.46
CA TYR A 108 -5.03 -20.10 0.78
C TYR A 108 -3.99 -21.07 0.25
N GLU A 109 -4.16 -22.35 0.54
CA GLU A 109 -3.43 -23.44 -0.08
C GLU A 109 -4.20 -23.93 -1.31
N ALA A 110 -3.53 -23.95 -2.45
CA ALA A 110 -3.95 -24.62 -3.67
C ALA A 110 -3.24 -25.97 -3.70
N LYS A 111 -3.98 -27.05 -3.46
CA LYS A 111 -3.42 -28.38 -3.27
C LYS A 111 -2.54 -28.79 -4.45
N ASP A 112 -1.31 -29.21 -4.16
CA ASP A 112 -0.28 -29.63 -5.13
C ASP A 112 0.12 -28.55 -6.17
N ALA A 113 -0.30 -27.29 -5.97
CA ALA A 113 -0.03 -26.19 -6.89
C ALA A 113 0.71 -25.01 -6.22
N GLY A 114 0.39 -24.71 -4.95
CA GLY A 114 1.08 -23.69 -4.17
C GLY A 114 0.18 -22.94 -3.18
N TYR A 115 0.53 -21.68 -2.87
CA TYR A 115 -0.10 -20.89 -1.82
C TYR A 115 -0.39 -19.47 -2.30
N ALA A 116 -1.56 -18.92 -1.97
CA ALA A 116 -1.91 -17.53 -2.20
C ALA A 116 -2.09 -16.77 -0.90
N TYR A 117 -1.66 -15.51 -0.90
CA TYR A 117 -1.70 -14.61 0.24
C TYR A 117 -2.52 -13.40 -0.14
N ASN A 118 -3.60 -13.17 0.61
CA ASN A 118 -4.28 -11.88 0.61
C ASN A 118 -3.52 -10.97 1.58
N VAL A 119 -3.05 -9.83 1.07
CA VAL A 119 -2.23 -8.89 1.83
C VAL A 119 -2.86 -7.51 1.78
N LYS A 120 -2.81 -6.80 2.91
CA LYS A 120 -3.29 -5.43 3.05
C LYS A 120 -2.15 -4.54 3.57
N VAL A 121 -1.87 -3.47 2.84
CA VAL A 121 -0.82 -2.51 3.19
C VAL A 121 -1.36 -1.10 3.16
N GLN A 122 -0.69 -0.19 3.86
CA GLN A 122 -1.01 1.23 3.79
C GLN A 122 -0.37 1.84 2.52
N GLY A 123 -1.20 2.24 1.55
CA GLY A 123 -0.77 3.01 0.38
C GLY A 123 -0.57 4.49 0.70
N TYR A 124 -0.45 5.31 -0.34
CA TYR A 124 -0.20 6.75 -0.18
C TYR A 124 -1.40 7.47 0.43
N LYS A 125 -2.61 7.19 -0.06
CA LYS A 125 -3.85 7.84 0.37
C LYS A 125 -4.72 6.90 1.19
N ASP A 126 -4.79 5.63 0.79
CA ASP A 126 -5.66 4.63 1.38
C ASP A 126 -4.95 3.28 1.46
N VAL A 127 -5.62 2.30 2.05
CA VAL A 127 -5.14 0.91 2.08
C VAL A 127 -5.15 0.31 0.67
N ILE A 128 -4.14 -0.48 0.37
CA ILE A 128 -4.04 -1.29 -0.85
C ILE A 128 -4.20 -2.74 -0.44
N THR A 129 -5.12 -3.44 -1.08
CA THR A 129 -5.32 -4.88 -0.89
C THR A 129 -4.95 -5.58 -2.18
N PHE A 130 -4.16 -6.64 -2.08
CA PHE A 130 -3.72 -7.42 -3.22
C PHE A 130 -3.56 -8.89 -2.85
N VAL A 131 -3.53 -9.73 -3.87
CA VAL A 131 -3.28 -11.17 -3.77
C VAL A 131 -1.95 -11.47 -4.44
N VAL A 132 -1.08 -12.23 -3.76
CA VAL A 132 0.16 -12.77 -4.33
C VAL A 132 0.17 -14.28 -4.18
N ALA A 133 0.51 -14.99 -5.24
CA ALA A 133 0.49 -16.45 -5.30
C ALA A 133 1.88 -17.01 -5.58
N PHE A 134 2.30 -17.98 -4.79
CA PHE A 134 3.54 -18.72 -4.90
C PHE A 134 3.26 -20.16 -5.34
N SER A 135 4.06 -20.67 -6.26
CA SER A 135 4.11 -22.09 -6.62
C SER A 135 4.89 -22.89 -5.58
N GLU A 136 4.77 -24.22 -5.63
CA GLU A 136 5.61 -25.14 -4.86
C GLU A 136 7.13 -24.95 -5.10
N ASP A 137 7.52 -24.51 -6.29
CA ASP A 137 8.91 -24.19 -6.65
C ASP A 137 9.39 -22.83 -6.11
N ALA A 138 8.65 -22.25 -5.17
CA ALA A 138 8.95 -20.96 -4.55
C ALA A 138 9.00 -19.78 -5.53
N LYS A 139 8.28 -19.86 -6.66
CA LYS A 139 8.14 -18.74 -7.62
C LYS A 139 6.80 -18.07 -7.50
N ILE A 140 6.76 -16.75 -7.63
CA ILE A 140 5.53 -15.99 -7.72
C ILE A 140 4.88 -16.26 -9.08
N VAL A 141 3.71 -16.91 -9.06
CA VAL A 141 2.94 -17.27 -10.27
C VAL A 141 1.78 -16.32 -10.54
N GLY A 142 1.39 -15.53 -9.54
CA GLY A 142 0.29 -14.59 -9.67
C GLY A 142 0.44 -13.39 -8.75
N PHE A 143 0.08 -12.22 -9.25
CA PHE A 143 -0.04 -11.00 -8.47
C PHE A 143 -1.20 -10.19 -9.03
N LYS A 144 -2.11 -9.73 -8.17
CA LYS A 144 -3.25 -8.91 -8.57
C LYS A 144 -3.70 -8.00 -7.44
N VAL A 145 -3.84 -6.71 -7.73
CA VAL A 145 -4.41 -5.74 -6.80
C VAL A 145 -5.93 -5.85 -6.84
N THR A 146 -6.56 -6.08 -5.68
CA THR A 146 -8.02 -6.22 -5.56
C THR A 146 -8.69 -4.92 -5.13
N PHE A 147 -7.96 -4.06 -4.41
CA PHE A 147 -8.44 -2.75 -4.03
C PHE A 147 -7.30 -1.74 -3.99
N ILE A 148 -7.52 -0.60 -4.64
CA ILE A 148 -6.64 0.56 -4.61
C ILE A 148 -7.45 1.84 -4.78
N ASN A 149 -7.14 2.85 -3.97
CA ASN A 149 -7.78 4.17 -4.00
C ASN A 149 -6.75 5.31 -3.94
N ASP A 150 -5.52 5.00 -4.32
CA ASP A 150 -4.44 5.99 -4.52
C ASP A 150 -4.67 6.80 -5.80
N THR A 151 -3.90 7.87 -5.98
CA THR A 151 -4.08 8.80 -7.10
C THR A 151 -4.00 8.08 -8.46
N PRO A 152 -5.00 8.24 -9.34
CA PRO A 152 -5.00 7.70 -10.70
C PRO A 152 -3.74 8.09 -11.48
N GLY A 153 -3.13 7.13 -12.18
CA GLY A 153 -1.90 7.35 -12.97
C GLY A 153 -0.61 7.55 -12.17
N ILE A 154 -0.67 7.47 -10.84
CA ILE A 154 0.48 7.58 -9.92
C ILE A 154 0.56 6.31 -9.07
N GLY A 155 -0.08 6.31 -7.89
CA GLY A 155 -0.04 5.17 -6.97
C GLY A 155 -0.84 3.98 -7.45
N SER A 156 -1.90 4.23 -8.24
CA SER A 156 -2.72 3.18 -8.88
C SER A 156 -1.94 2.30 -9.86
N ARG A 157 -0.79 2.75 -10.37
CA ARG A 157 0.08 1.99 -11.30
C ARG A 157 0.59 0.67 -10.73
N VAL A 158 0.59 0.51 -9.40
CA VAL A 158 0.93 -0.79 -8.77
C VAL A 158 -0.09 -1.88 -9.05
N GLY A 159 -1.30 -1.52 -9.50
CA GLY A 159 -2.33 -2.45 -9.95
C GLY A 159 -2.34 -2.69 -11.47
N GLU A 160 -1.42 -2.07 -12.21
CA GLU A 160 -1.29 -2.24 -13.66
C GLU A 160 -0.31 -3.36 -14.02
N ASP A 161 -0.34 -3.77 -15.28
CA ASP A 161 0.52 -4.84 -15.81
C ASP A 161 2.02 -4.51 -15.65
N GLU A 162 2.38 -3.22 -15.70
CA GLU A 162 3.74 -2.74 -15.49
C GLU A 162 4.36 -3.27 -14.19
N PHE A 163 3.62 -3.20 -13.07
CA PHE A 163 4.12 -3.72 -11.80
C PHE A 163 3.99 -5.24 -11.71
N SER A 164 2.88 -5.80 -12.19
CA SER A 164 2.61 -7.23 -12.15
C SER A 164 3.68 -8.03 -12.89
N ASN A 165 4.16 -7.53 -14.03
CA ASN A 165 5.22 -8.14 -14.83
C ASN A 165 6.60 -8.16 -14.14
N VAL A 166 6.84 -7.26 -13.19
CA VAL A 166 8.08 -7.21 -12.40
C VAL A 166 8.04 -8.22 -11.24
N VAL A 167 6.84 -8.47 -10.71
CA VAL A 167 6.59 -9.34 -9.56
C VAL A 167 6.46 -10.82 -10.00
N VAL A 168 5.67 -11.09 -11.03
CA VAL A 168 5.40 -12.44 -11.51
C VAL A 168 6.67 -13.04 -12.14
N GLY A 169 6.96 -14.29 -11.83
CA GLY A 169 8.15 -15.01 -12.27
C GLY A 169 9.36 -14.89 -11.34
N LYS A 170 9.34 -13.96 -10.37
CA LYS A 170 10.38 -13.84 -9.33
C LYS A 170 10.29 -14.98 -8.31
N GLY A 171 11.44 -15.43 -7.82
CA GLY A 171 11.56 -16.34 -6.69
C GLY A 171 11.17 -15.69 -5.36
N SER A 172 10.89 -16.52 -4.36
CA SER A 172 10.52 -16.09 -3.01
C SER A 172 11.69 -15.43 -2.25
N THR A 173 12.92 -15.56 -2.75
CA THR A 173 14.13 -14.88 -2.26
C THR A 173 14.60 -13.75 -3.18
N ASP A 174 13.98 -13.59 -4.36
CA ASP A 174 14.39 -12.53 -5.27
C ASP A 174 13.88 -11.18 -4.79
N ALA A 175 14.65 -10.12 -5.00
CA ALA A 175 14.16 -8.78 -4.73
C ALA A 175 13.11 -8.33 -5.75
N ILE A 176 12.17 -7.50 -5.28
CA ILE A 176 11.16 -6.86 -6.12
C ILE A 176 11.43 -5.38 -6.16
N ALA A 177 11.49 -4.86 -7.37
CA ALA A 177 11.74 -3.47 -7.66
C ALA A 177 10.49 -2.61 -7.44
N THR A 178 10.70 -1.41 -6.89
CA THR A 178 9.65 -0.38 -6.77
C THR A 178 9.48 0.36 -8.09
N LEU A 179 8.31 0.96 -8.31
CA LEU A 179 8.08 1.82 -9.46
C LEU A 179 8.52 3.26 -9.17
N SER A 180 9.34 3.83 -10.06
CA SER A 180 9.62 5.27 -10.02
C SER A 180 8.38 6.10 -10.39
N GLY A 181 8.20 7.23 -9.71
CA GLY A 181 6.97 8.04 -9.73
C GLY A 181 5.77 7.44 -8.97
N ALA A 182 5.91 6.24 -8.38
CA ALA A 182 4.90 5.62 -7.52
C ALA A 182 5.56 4.95 -6.30
N THR A 183 6.67 5.52 -5.82
CA THR A 183 7.56 4.88 -4.83
C THR A 183 6.88 4.61 -3.50
N VAL A 184 5.98 5.49 -3.03
CA VAL A 184 5.27 5.27 -1.76
C VAL A 184 4.36 4.05 -1.85
N SER A 185 3.48 4.01 -2.85
CA SER A 185 2.55 2.90 -3.05
C SER A 185 3.27 1.60 -3.37
N SER A 186 4.26 1.63 -4.28
CA SER A 186 5.01 0.44 -4.69
C SER A 186 5.89 -0.11 -3.56
N SER A 187 6.55 0.74 -2.76
CA SER A 187 7.31 0.27 -1.59
C SER A 187 6.42 -0.38 -0.54
N SER A 188 5.20 0.14 -0.32
CA SER A 188 4.21 -0.49 0.56
C SER A 188 3.78 -1.86 0.04
N VAL A 189 3.51 -1.99 -1.26
CA VAL A 189 3.16 -3.29 -1.86
C VAL A 189 4.32 -4.27 -1.78
N VAL A 190 5.55 -3.84 -2.11
CA VAL A 190 6.76 -4.67 -1.95
C VAL A 190 6.94 -5.13 -0.51
N LYS A 191 6.70 -4.27 0.48
CA LYS A 191 6.75 -4.64 1.90
C LYS A 191 5.73 -5.75 2.22
N GLY A 192 4.51 -5.65 1.70
CA GLY A 192 3.50 -6.68 1.86
C GLY A 192 3.87 -8.00 1.18
N ILE A 193 4.44 -7.94 -0.02
CA ILE A 193 4.94 -9.15 -0.72
C ILE A 193 6.09 -9.78 0.07
N ASN A 194 7.00 -8.98 0.65
CA ASN A 194 8.09 -9.48 1.47
C ASN A 194 7.60 -10.14 2.77
N ALA A 195 6.50 -9.64 3.36
CA ALA A 195 5.86 -10.32 4.49
C ALA A 195 5.31 -11.70 4.07
N ALA A 196 4.63 -11.77 2.92
CA ALA A 196 4.16 -13.04 2.38
C ALA A 196 5.31 -14.01 2.06
N LYS A 197 6.41 -13.51 1.46
CA LYS A 197 7.64 -14.28 1.22
C LYS A 197 8.24 -14.82 2.50
N ALA A 198 8.37 -14.00 3.53
CA ALA A 198 8.92 -14.41 4.81
C ALA A 198 8.10 -15.55 5.43
N HIS A 199 6.78 -15.43 5.43
CA HIS A 199 5.89 -16.47 5.91
C HIS A 199 5.97 -17.75 5.05
N PHE A 200 5.94 -17.64 3.72
CA PHE A 200 6.08 -18.77 2.80
C PHE A 200 7.43 -19.49 2.98
N ASN A 201 8.53 -18.74 3.03
CA ASN A 201 9.88 -19.29 3.21
C ASN A 201 10.02 -19.98 4.56
N ALA A 202 9.45 -19.42 5.63
CA ALA A 202 9.41 -20.07 6.95
C ALA A 202 8.63 -21.39 6.91
N MET A 203 7.47 -21.41 6.23
CA MET A 203 6.66 -22.62 6.07
C MET A 203 7.38 -23.71 5.27
N LYS A 204 8.07 -23.36 4.19
CA LYS A 204 8.79 -24.30 3.30
C LYS A 204 10.23 -24.60 3.73
N GLY A 205 10.72 -23.95 4.79
CA GLY A 205 12.09 -24.13 5.29
C GLY A 205 13.17 -23.55 4.36
N ILE A 206 12.83 -22.55 3.55
CA ILE A 206 13.73 -21.87 2.62
C ILE A 206 14.55 -20.84 3.38
N LYS A 207 15.88 -20.85 3.19
CA LYS A 207 16.78 -19.84 3.77
C LYS A 207 16.97 -18.69 2.78
N ASP A 208 16.51 -17.51 3.15
CA ASP A 208 16.75 -16.27 2.45
C ASP A 208 18.07 -15.66 2.95
N ASP A 209 19.02 -15.38 2.05
CA ASP A 209 20.31 -14.80 2.38
C ASP A 209 20.31 -13.26 2.41
N GLY A 210 19.18 -12.65 2.04
CA GLY A 210 18.96 -11.20 2.12
C GLY A 210 19.88 -10.37 1.24
N THR A 211 20.59 -10.98 0.27
CA THR A 211 21.58 -10.29 -0.56
C THR A 211 20.99 -9.57 -1.78
N SER A 212 19.72 -9.79 -2.08
CA SER A 212 19.06 -9.17 -3.21
C SER A 212 18.64 -7.72 -2.89
N VAL A 213 19.37 -6.75 -3.44
CA VAL A 213 18.95 -5.35 -3.50
C VAL A 213 18.27 -5.14 -4.86
N PRO A 214 16.99 -4.72 -4.93
CA PRO A 214 16.34 -4.49 -6.20
C PRO A 214 16.73 -3.14 -6.81
N ASP A 215 17.05 -3.13 -8.10
CA ASP A 215 17.09 -1.90 -8.89
C ASP A 215 15.66 -1.37 -9.09
N PRO A 216 15.36 -0.08 -8.88
CA PRO A 216 14.04 0.48 -9.16
C PRO A 216 13.63 0.26 -10.63
N VAL A 217 12.38 -0.10 -10.89
CA VAL A 217 11.86 -0.14 -12.28
C VAL A 217 11.48 1.27 -12.66
N GLU A 218 12.16 1.79 -13.69
CA GLU A 218 11.80 3.05 -14.30
C GLU A 218 10.43 2.97 -14.95
N PRO A 219 9.61 4.03 -14.89
CA PRO A 219 8.32 4.06 -15.56
C PRO A 219 8.47 3.76 -17.06
N VAL A 220 7.61 2.91 -17.61
CA VAL A 220 7.49 2.78 -19.07
C VAL A 220 6.95 4.11 -19.62
N ILE A 221 7.80 4.83 -20.35
CA ILE A 221 7.46 6.13 -20.93
C ILE A 221 6.80 5.91 -22.29
N ASN A 222 5.51 6.22 -22.39
CA ASN A 222 4.80 6.24 -23.67
C ASN A 222 4.98 7.59 -24.35
N LEU A 223 5.66 7.59 -25.49
CA LEU A 223 5.84 8.75 -26.34
C LEU A 223 4.56 8.98 -27.19
N GLY A 224 4.22 10.24 -27.37
CA GLY A 224 3.06 10.75 -28.09
C GLY A 224 3.45 11.44 -29.38
N GLU A 225 2.67 12.45 -29.81
CA GLU A 225 2.94 13.17 -31.05
C GLU A 225 4.25 13.99 -30.98
N PRO A 226 5.05 14.01 -32.07
CA PRO A 226 6.26 14.83 -32.14
C PRO A 226 5.95 16.31 -32.09
N VAL A 227 6.79 17.05 -31.35
CA VAL A 227 6.85 18.52 -31.41
C VAL A 227 8.15 18.94 -32.11
N VAL A 228 8.00 19.70 -33.20
CA VAL A 228 9.13 20.34 -33.89
C VAL A 228 9.69 21.45 -32.99
N ILE A 229 11.01 21.48 -32.81
CA ILE A 229 11.70 22.39 -31.89
C ILE A 229 11.41 23.85 -32.25
N VAL A 230 11.40 24.20 -33.54
CA VAL A 230 11.09 25.54 -34.04
C VAL A 230 9.70 25.56 -34.67
N SER A 231 8.65 25.58 -33.83
CA SER A 231 7.25 25.54 -34.25
C SER A 231 6.37 26.54 -33.49
N ASP A 232 5.10 26.69 -33.89
CA ASP A 232 4.15 27.56 -33.17
C ASP A 232 3.91 27.10 -31.72
N ALA A 233 3.98 25.80 -31.45
CA ALA A 233 3.83 25.25 -30.10
C ALA A 233 4.95 25.71 -29.15
N THR A 234 6.17 25.87 -29.69
CA THR A 234 7.34 26.32 -28.92
C THR A 234 7.52 27.84 -28.94
N SER A 235 6.82 28.60 -29.80
CA SER A 235 6.90 30.08 -29.82
C SER A 235 5.98 30.75 -28.81
N THR A 236 4.88 30.10 -28.42
CA THR A 236 3.79 30.70 -27.62
C THR A 236 4.23 31.13 -26.21
N SER A 237 5.31 30.56 -25.66
CA SER A 237 5.87 30.92 -24.36
C SER A 237 7.39 30.74 -24.39
N PRO A 238 8.13 31.74 -24.90
CA PRO A 238 9.56 31.61 -25.14
C PRO A 238 10.31 31.38 -23.82
N ALA A 239 11.36 30.57 -23.90
CA ALA A 239 12.27 30.33 -22.79
C ALA A 239 13.32 31.45 -22.69
N GLU A 240 13.88 31.63 -21.50
CA GLU A 240 14.86 32.67 -21.18
C GLU A 240 16.21 32.03 -20.85
N ILE A 241 17.28 32.48 -21.49
CA ILE A 241 18.65 32.05 -21.17
C ILE A 241 19.12 32.81 -19.92
N LEU A 242 19.37 32.06 -18.85
CA LEU A 242 19.86 32.60 -17.58
C LEU A 242 21.38 32.75 -17.56
N GLU A 243 22.08 31.75 -18.11
CA GLU A 243 23.54 31.70 -18.10
C GLU A 243 24.06 30.99 -19.35
N LYS A 244 25.24 31.39 -19.80
CA LYS A 244 25.96 30.78 -20.92
C LYS A 244 27.44 30.71 -20.57
N THR A 245 28.01 29.51 -20.61
CA THR A 245 29.42 29.25 -20.34
C THR A 245 30.01 28.36 -21.42
N THR A 246 31.19 28.69 -21.93
CA THR A 246 31.87 27.92 -22.98
C THR A 246 33.17 27.35 -22.43
N ASP A 247 33.35 26.04 -22.59
CA ASP A 247 34.58 25.32 -22.26
C ASP A 247 35.04 24.50 -23.47
N GLY A 248 36.13 24.93 -24.11
CA GLY A 248 36.58 24.37 -25.38
C GLY A 248 35.52 24.49 -26.47
N ASN A 249 35.09 23.35 -27.02
CA ASN A 249 34.08 23.26 -28.07
C ASN A 249 32.65 23.07 -27.53
N ILE A 250 32.48 22.99 -26.21
CA ILE A 250 31.17 22.77 -25.61
C ILE A 250 30.68 24.08 -24.99
N THR A 251 29.55 24.58 -25.48
CA THR A 251 28.82 25.66 -24.82
C THR A 251 27.67 25.07 -23.99
N THR A 252 27.67 25.39 -22.70
CA THR A 252 26.62 25.05 -21.75
C THR A 252 25.71 26.25 -21.54
N TYR A 253 24.41 26.04 -21.74
CA TYR A 253 23.35 27.01 -21.49
C TYR A 253 22.52 26.59 -20.30
N ARG A 254 22.16 27.56 -19.48
CA ARG A 254 21.22 27.39 -18.39
C ARG A 254 19.95 28.15 -18.76
N VAL A 255 18.84 27.45 -18.96
CA VAL A 255 17.65 28.01 -19.64
C VAL A 255 16.41 27.80 -18.77
N SER A 256 15.68 28.88 -18.50
CA SER A 256 14.39 28.87 -17.83
C SER A 256 13.26 28.75 -18.85
N ALA A 257 12.41 27.74 -18.74
CA ALA A 257 11.26 27.58 -19.61
C ALA A 257 9.98 27.31 -18.81
N LYS A 258 8.88 27.94 -19.23
CA LYS A 258 7.57 27.74 -18.61
C LYS A 258 7.07 26.32 -18.90
N GLY A 259 6.87 25.55 -17.84
CA GLY A 259 6.23 24.25 -17.85
C GLY A 259 4.73 24.32 -17.56
N TYR A 260 4.12 23.18 -17.29
CA TYR A 260 2.71 23.08 -16.92
C TYR A 260 2.34 23.98 -15.72
N ALA A 261 3.13 23.97 -14.64
CA ALA A 261 2.82 24.73 -13.42
C ALA A 261 2.71 26.24 -13.66
N MET A 262 3.50 26.78 -14.61
CA MET A 262 3.47 28.19 -14.97
C MET A 262 2.38 28.55 -15.99
N LEU A 263 1.85 27.58 -16.74
CA LEU A 263 0.95 27.81 -17.86
C LEU A 263 -0.52 27.54 -17.51
N GLU A 264 -0.77 26.54 -16.67
CA GLU A 264 -2.12 26.08 -16.34
C GLU A 264 -2.54 26.47 -14.90
N ASP A 265 -1.76 27.32 -14.22
CA ASP A 265 -2.06 27.89 -12.88
C ASP A 265 -2.54 26.81 -11.89
N ASP A 266 -1.76 25.73 -11.76
CA ASP A 266 -2.18 24.47 -11.14
C ASP A 266 -2.19 24.47 -9.60
N HIS A 267 -2.80 25.47 -8.96
CA HIS A 267 -2.94 25.53 -7.49
C HIS A 267 -1.62 25.44 -6.69
N SER A 268 -0.46 25.59 -7.34
CA SER A 268 0.80 25.84 -6.64
C SER A 268 0.74 27.25 -6.07
N GLU A 269 0.97 27.41 -4.76
CA GLU A 269 0.99 28.73 -4.12
C GLU A 269 2.10 29.65 -4.70
N ASP A 270 3.09 29.08 -5.39
CA ASP A 270 4.23 29.76 -6.01
C ASP A 270 4.73 28.98 -7.25
N PRO A 271 4.07 29.09 -8.42
CA PRO A 271 4.47 28.36 -9.62
C PRO A 271 5.85 28.83 -10.11
N LYS A 272 6.72 27.88 -10.46
CA LYS A 272 8.10 28.15 -10.92
C LYS A 272 8.34 27.55 -12.29
N PRO A 273 9.19 28.18 -13.13
CA PRO A 273 9.60 27.59 -14.39
C PRO A 273 10.53 26.40 -14.16
N ASN A 274 10.59 25.52 -15.15
CA ASN A 274 11.63 24.51 -15.22
C ASN A 274 12.95 25.18 -15.64
N VAL A 275 14.07 24.73 -15.07
CA VAL A 275 15.41 25.18 -15.45
C VAL A 275 16.16 23.99 -16.05
N TYR A 276 16.72 24.17 -17.23
CA TYR A 276 17.44 23.17 -17.99
C TYR A 276 18.91 23.53 -18.12
N VAL A 277 19.77 22.50 -18.12
CA VAL A 277 21.15 22.59 -18.58
C VAL A 277 21.22 21.96 -19.97
N ILE A 278 21.56 22.76 -20.98
CA ILE A 278 21.69 22.33 -22.36
C ILE A 278 23.13 22.47 -22.80
N LYS A 279 23.75 21.37 -23.22
CA LYS A 279 25.12 21.36 -23.75
C LYS A 279 25.07 21.23 -25.25
N ILE A 280 25.82 22.07 -25.94
CA ILE A 280 25.94 22.10 -27.40
C ILE A 280 27.39 21.88 -27.78
N ASP A 281 27.64 21.06 -28.80
CA ASP A 281 28.92 21.00 -29.49
C ASP A 281 28.93 22.08 -30.58
N ASP A 282 29.76 23.10 -30.39
CA ASP A 282 29.88 24.24 -31.30
C ASP A 282 30.54 23.88 -32.64
N THR A 283 31.34 22.81 -32.67
CA THR A 283 32.03 22.36 -33.90
C THR A 283 31.08 21.54 -34.76
N ALA A 284 30.33 20.62 -34.13
CA ALA A 284 29.35 19.78 -34.83
C ALA A 284 28.02 20.51 -35.07
N ASN A 285 27.76 21.61 -34.36
CA ASN A 285 26.49 22.32 -34.31
C ASN A 285 25.30 21.42 -33.94
N THR A 286 25.55 20.52 -32.98
CA THR A 286 24.58 19.53 -32.49
C THR A 286 24.41 19.61 -30.98
N VAL A 287 23.26 19.18 -30.50
CA VAL A 287 22.99 19.03 -29.06
C VAL A 287 23.80 17.86 -28.49
N VAL A 288 24.50 18.09 -27.39
CA VAL A 288 25.21 17.04 -26.62
C VAL A 288 24.30 16.44 -25.56
N SER A 289 23.56 17.27 -24.83
CA SER A 289 22.62 16.81 -23.80
C SER A 289 21.62 17.89 -23.43
N VAL A 290 20.41 17.49 -23.05
CA VAL A 290 19.43 18.32 -22.34
C VAL A 290 19.13 17.63 -21.02
N ALA A 291 19.22 18.35 -19.91
CA ALA A 291 18.91 17.81 -18.58
C ALA A 291 18.18 18.86 -17.74
N TYR A 292 17.36 18.41 -16.79
CA TYR A 292 16.77 19.30 -15.78
C TYR A 292 17.85 19.69 -14.76
N GLU A 293 17.96 20.98 -14.48
CA GLU A 293 18.60 21.47 -13.26
C GLU A 293 17.58 21.62 -12.14
N THR A 294 16.41 22.16 -12.47
CA THR A 294 15.29 22.35 -11.55
C THR A 294 14.01 21.97 -12.26
N PHE A 295 13.31 20.99 -11.69
CA PHE A 295 11.99 20.58 -12.14
C PHE A 295 10.93 21.20 -11.21
N SER A 296 9.92 21.87 -11.77
CA SER A 296 8.90 22.63 -11.02
C SER A 296 7.46 22.33 -11.44
N ASP A 297 7.25 21.36 -12.34
CA ASP A 297 5.91 20.97 -12.82
C ASP A 297 5.21 19.97 -11.88
N THR A 298 4.00 19.56 -12.26
CA THR A 298 3.15 18.67 -11.47
C THR A 298 3.84 17.33 -11.20
N LYS A 299 4.13 17.09 -9.92
CA LYS A 299 4.74 15.86 -9.42
C LYS A 299 4.01 14.62 -9.92
N ASN A 300 4.77 13.64 -10.38
CA ASN A 300 4.36 12.35 -10.94
C ASN A 300 3.60 12.39 -12.29
N ILE A 301 3.31 13.57 -12.84
CA ILE A 301 2.81 13.72 -14.22
C ILE A 301 3.95 14.20 -15.11
N GLY A 302 4.45 15.41 -14.84
CA GLY A 302 5.54 16.00 -15.61
C GLY A 302 6.88 15.30 -15.37
N ASP A 303 7.09 14.68 -14.20
CA ASP A 303 8.33 13.98 -13.83
C ASP A 303 8.75 12.92 -14.85
N LYS A 304 7.80 12.38 -15.61
CA LYS A 304 8.04 11.40 -16.68
C LYS A 304 8.97 11.93 -17.79
N THR A 305 9.06 13.25 -17.93
CA THR A 305 9.99 13.91 -18.86
C THR A 305 11.44 13.92 -18.35
N ASP A 306 11.67 13.74 -17.05
CA ASP A 306 13.02 13.55 -16.50
C ASP A 306 13.44 12.07 -16.59
N SER A 307 13.28 11.50 -17.79
CA SER A 307 13.61 10.12 -18.10
C SER A 307 14.60 10.04 -19.23
N ASP A 308 15.48 9.05 -19.19
CA ASP A 308 16.43 8.75 -20.28
C ASP A 308 15.71 8.57 -21.62
N THR A 309 14.53 7.93 -21.61
CA THR A 309 13.72 7.70 -22.82
C THR A 309 13.34 9.02 -23.51
N PHE A 310 12.96 10.04 -22.74
CA PHE A 310 12.58 11.32 -23.30
C PHE A 310 13.79 12.21 -23.63
N LEU A 311 14.73 12.37 -22.69
CA LEU A 311 15.84 13.32 -22.81
C LEU A 311 16.87 12.91 -23.87
N LYS A 312 17.07 11.61 -24.12
CA LYS A 312 17.98 11.14 -25.17
C LYS A 312 17.53 11.49 -26.59
N GLN A 313 16.25 11.80 -26.80
CA GLN A 313 15.76 12.26 -28.10
C GLN A 313 16.42 13.56 -28.55
N PHE A 314 16.91 14.37 -27.61
CA PHE A 314 17.58 15.62 -27.91
C PHE A 314 19.04 15.42 -28.33
N GLU A 315 19.69 14.33 -27.92
CA GLU A 315 21.10 14.10 -28.21
C GLU A 315 21.33 13.96 -29.72
N GLY A 316 22.32 14.69 -30.25
CA GLY A 316 22.67 14.67 -31.66
C GLY A 316 21.75 15.49 -32.57
N LEU A 317 20.68 16.11 -32.06
CA LEU A 317 19.86 17.01 -32.87
C LEU A 317 20.70 18.15 -33.45
N SER A 318 20.58 18.37 -34.75
CA SER A 318 21.24 19.47 -35.45
C SER A 318 20.53 20.79 -35.16
N LEU A 319 21.29 21.81 -34.77
CA LEU A 319 20.73 23.15 -34.54
C LEU A 319 20.36 23.89 -35.84
N SER A 320 20.72 23.34 -36.99
CA SER A 320 20.37 23.89 -38.32
C SER A 320 19.22 23.16 -39.00
N ASP A 321 18.72 22.08 -38.41
CA ASP A 321 17.60 21.32 -38.97
C ASP A 321 16.26 21.91 -38.51
N ALA A 322 15.51 22.51 -39.44
CA ALA A 322 14.22 23.11 -39.16
C ALA A 322 13.13 22.07 -38.82
N GLU A 323 13.33 20.81 -39.20
CA GLU A 323 12.41 19.70 -38.95
C GLU A 323 12.80 18.88 -37.69
N ALA A 324 13.85 19.31 -36.98
CA ALA A 324 14.26 18.69 -35.73
C ALA A 324 13.08 18.66 -34.75
N SER A 325 12.76 17.48 -34.23
CA SER A 325 11.60 17.24 -33.38
C SER A 325 11.90 16.21 -32.30
N VAL A 326 11.08 16.22 -31.26
CA VAL A 326 11.09 15.22 -30.18
C VAL A 326 9.67 14.78 -29.89
N ASP A 327 9.47 13.49 -29.61
CA ASP A 327 8.16 12.99 -29.21
C ASP A 327 7.84 13.44 -27.79
N VAL A 328 6.63 13.99 -27.59
CA VAL A 328 6.18 14.41 -26.26
C VAL A 328 5.86 13.20 -25.39
N VAL A 329 6.04 13.30 -24.08
CA VAL A 329 5.59 12.26 -23.15
C VAL A 329 4.07 12.33 -23.01
N THR A 330 3.40 11.18 -23.18
CA THR A 330 1.94 11.06 -23.07
C THR A 330 1.47 11.50 -21.68
N GLY A 331 0.54 12.46 -21.66
CA GLY A 331 0.01 13.05 -20.41
C GLY A 331 0.92 14.11 -19.78
N ALA A 332 2.10 14.38 -20.33
CA ALA A 332 3.04 15.42 -19.88
C ALA A 332 3.42 16.36 -21.05
N THR A 333 2.45 16.69 -21.90
CA THR A 333 2.67 17.46 -23.14
C THR A 333 3.25 18.85 -22.87
N TYR A 334 2.70 19.60 -21.91
CA TYR A 334 3.20 20.95 -21.57
C TYR A 334 4.65 20.93 -21.06
N THR A 335 4.98 19.96 -20.21
CA THR A 335 6.33 19.75 -19.70
C THR A 335 7.29 19.30 -20.80
N SER A 336 6.84 18.46 -21.73
CA SER A 336 7.64 18.05 -22.89
C SER A 336 7.94 19.23 -23.82
N ILE A 337 6.93 20.06 -24.10
CA ILE A 337 7.09 21.28 -24.90
C ILE A 337 7.97 22.30 -24.16
N SER A 338 7.98 22.32 -22.82
CA SER A 338 8.90 23.15 -22.03
C SER A 338 10.37 22.85 -22.35
N ALA A 339 10.74 21.56 -22.45
CA ALA A 339 12.10 21.16 -22.85
C ALA A 339 12.41 21.58 -24.30
N ALA A 340 11.47 21.39 -25.24
CA ALA A 340 11.62 21.83 -26.62
C ALA A 340 11.76 23.37 -26.75
N ARG A 341 11.03 24.15 -25.94
CA ARG A 341 11.16 25.61 -25.83
C ARG A 341 12.54 26.03 -25.32
N ALA A 342 13.07 25.30 -24.34
CA ALA A 342 14.41 25.58 -23.82
C ALA A 342 15.47 25.40 -24.91
N LEU A 343 15.41 24.31 -25.69
CA LEU A 343 16.31 24.11 -26.82
C LEU A 343 16.11 25.16 -27.92
N ARG A 344 14.85 25.52 -28.23
CA ARG A 344 14.56 26.59 -29.18
C ARG A 344 15.26 27.91 -28.80
N ALA A 345 15.19 28.33 -27.55
CA ALA A 345 15.84 29.56 -27.11
C ALA A 345 17.36 29.51 -27.32
N VAL A 346 17.99 28.33 -27.15
CA VAL A 346 19.40 28.14 -27.47
C VAL A 346 19.66 28.30 -28.97
N ILE A 347 18.83 27.72 -29.83
CA ILE A 347 18.92 27.86 -31.30
C ILE A 347 18.79 29.33 -31.71
N GLU A 348 17.80 30.06 -31.19
CA GLU A 348 17.53 31.46 -31.53
C GLU A 348 18.58 32.44 -30.98
N SER A 349 19.38 32.03 -29.99
CA SER A 349 20.42 32.87 -29.38
C SER A 349 21.76 32.90 -30.13
N ARG A 350 21.87 32.12 -31.20
CA ARG A 350 23.10 31.93 -31.98
C ARG A 350 23.07 32.72 -33.28
#